data_AF-A0A9W7H3U6-F1
#
_entry.id   AF-A0A9W7H3U6-F1
#
_cell.length_a   1.000
_cell.length_b   1.000
_cell.length_c   1.000
_cell.angle_alpha   90.00
_cell.angle_beta   90.00
_cell.angle_gamma   90.00
#
_symmetry.space_group_name_H-M   'P 1'
#
loop_
_entity.id
_entity.type
_entity.pdbx_description
1 polymer ?
#
loop_
_entity_poly.entity_id
_entity_poly.type
_entity_poly.pdbx_seq_one_letter_code
_entity_poly.pdbx_strand_id
1 'polypeptide(L)'
;MATNGSNDLERKQAIVSSLCKHFSLDPKAFSIQFPGSDIKTLYSEILKSSGKESPQNNDGVMKWIAFTESFPSDSKACSGRLSELNADLAQKSILLFNGFTPSEADVIVFSVIHGSVIGLSNTKKEKLPHVM
;
A
#
# COMPACT_ATOMS: atom_id res chain seq x y z
N MET A 1 7.86 13.20 -20.98
CA MET A 1 7.33 14.46 -20.41
C MET A 1 6.00 14.16 -19.72
N ALA A 2 5.86 14.57 -18.45
CA ALA A 2 4.65 14.56 -17.62
C ALA A 2 3.86 13.23 -17.44
N THR A 3 4.48 12.15 -16.94
CA THR A 3 3.76 10.94 -16.50
C THR A 3 3.71 10.76 -14.98
N ASN A 4 4.47 11.55 -14.20
CA ASN A 4 4.58 11.33 -12.76
C ASN A 4 3.33 11.73 -11.95
N GLY A 5 2.62 12.79 -12.35
CA GLY A 5 1.44 13.26 -11.60
C GLY A 5 0.22 12.33 -11.67
N SER A 6 -0.01 11.69 -12.83
CA SER A 6 -1.14 10.76 -13.00
C SER A 6 -0.97 9.49 -12.17
N ASN A 7 0.26 8.96 -12.13
CA ASN A 7 0.57 7.72 -11.41
C ASN A 7 0.50 7.89 -9.88
N ASP A 8 0.87 9.06 -9.36
CA ASP A 8 0.73 9.38 -7.93
C ASP A 8 -0.74 9.48 -7.52
N LEU A 9 -1.57 10.14 -8.34
CA LEU A 9 -3.00 10.27 -8.09
C LEU A 9 -3.71 8.91 -8.10
N GLU A 10 -3.42 8.07 -9.10
CA GLU A 10 -3.96 6.71 -9.20
C GLU A 10 -3.57 5.85 -7.99
N ARG A 11 -2.31 5.98 -7.54
CA ARG A 11 -1.82 5.28 -6.34
C ARG A 11 -2.57 5.71 -5.09
N LYS A 12 -2.71 7.02 -4.86
CA LYS A 12 -3.47 7.57 -3.73
C LYS A 12 -4.93 7.10 -3.77
N GLN A 13 -5.54 7.12 -4.95
CA GLN A 13 -6.92 6.64 -5.14
C GLN A 13 -7.06 5.15 -4.81
N ALA A 14 -6.12 4.31 -5.25
CA ALA A 14 -6.11 2.88 -4.96
C ALA A 14 -5.96 2.61 -3.44
N ILE A 15 -5.05 3.33 -2.77
CA ILE A 15 -4.84 3.24 -1.32
C ILE A 15 -6.11 3.64 -0.57
N VAL A 16 -6.66 4.83 -0.87
CA VAL A 16 -7.88 5.35 -0.20
C VAL A 16 -9.04 4.38 -0.41
N SER A 17 -9.27 3.91 -1.64
CA SER A 17 -10.36 2.97 -1.92
C SER A 17 -10.22 1.67 -1.13
N SER A 18 -9.00 1.14 -1.02
CA SER A 18 -8.71 -0.11 -0.32
C SER A 18 -8.86 0.06 1.20
N LEU A 19 -8.35 1.14 1.76
CA LEU A 19 -8.48 1.46 3.19
C LEU A 19 -9.94 1.75 3.58
N CYS A 20 -10.66 2.54 2.78
CA CYS A 20 -12.09 2.77 3.02
C CYS A 20 -12.87 1.46 3.01
N LYS A 21 -12.57 0.53 2.09
CA LYS A 21 -13.18 -0.81 2.10
C LYS A 21 -12.82 -1.58 3.36
N HIS A 22 -11.56 -1.55 3.81
CA HIS A 22 -11.11 -2.21 5.04
C HIS A 22 -11.84 -1.67 6.30
N PHE A 23 -12.08 -0.36 6.34
CA PHE A 23 -12.76 0.31 7.45
C PHE A 23 -14.28 0.46 7.29
N SER A 24 -14.87 -0.02 6.18
CA SER A 24 -16.29 0.15 5.85
C SER A 24 -16.73 1.62 5.76
N LEU A 25 -15.93 2.46 5.10
CA LEU A 25 -16.17 3.88 4.83
C LEU A 25 -16.45 4.13 3.35
N ASP A 26 -17.06 5.28 3.02
CA ASP A 26 -17.23 5.74 1.63
C ASP A 26 -15.96 6.46 1.13
N PRO A 27 -15.25 5.96 0.10
CA PRO A 27 -14.07 6.62 -0.46
C PRO A 27 -14.36 7.99 -1.08
N LYS A 28 -15.61 8.29 -1.43
CA LYS A 28 -15.99 9.62 -1.97
C LYS A 28 -15.81 10.73 -0.94
N ALA A 29 -15.90 10.42 0.35
CA ALA A 29 -15.68 11.38 1.43
C ALA A 29 -14.26 11.97 1.43
N PHE A 30 -13.29 11.26 0.85
CA PHE A 30 -11.87 11.64 0.85
C PHE A 30 -11.38 12.13 -0.52
N SER A 31 -12.24 12.16 -1.54
CA SER A 31 -11.82 12.39 -2.92
C SER A 31 -11.37 13.83 -3.22
N ILE A 32 -11.80 14.80 -2.42
CA ILE A 32 -11.43 16.22 -2.57
C ILE A 32 -9.96 16.46 -2.16
N GLN A 33 -9.38 15.54 -1.37
CA GLN A 33 -8.07 15.73 -0.73
C GLN A 33 -6.88 15.29 -1.59
N PHE A 34 -7.13 14.57 -2.69
CA PHE A 34 -6.08 13.95 -3.50
C PHE A 34 -5.02 14.89 -4.08
N PRO A 35 -5.34 16.09 -4.60
CA PRO A 35 -4.33 16.94 -5.25
C PRO A 35 -3.33 17.57 -4.28
N GLY A 36 -3.67 17.66 -2.99
CA GLY A 36 -2.87 18.39 -1.99
C GLY A 36 -2.33 17.54 -0.84
N SER A 37 -2.82 16.30 -0.67
CA SER A 37 -2.49 15.48 0.49
C SER A 37 -1.50 14.37 0.14
N ASP A 38 -0.54 14.14 1.02
CA ASP A 38 0.31 12.96 1.00
C ASP A 38 -0.45 11.73 1.52
N ILE A 39 0.11 10.53 1.30
CA ILE A 39 -0.54 9.27 1.69
C ILE A 39 -0.71 9.21 3.21
N LYS A 40 0.25 9.76 3.96
CA LYS A 40 0.23 9.83 5.42
C LYS A 40 -0.98 10.63 5.95
N THR A 41 -1.25 11.78 5.37
CA THR A 41 -2.39 12.64 5.73
C THR A 41 -3.69 11.93 5.42
N LEU A 42 -3.83 11.37 4.21
CA LEU A 42 -5.01 10.60 3.81
C LEU A 42 -5.28 9.41 4.75
N TYR A 43 -4.24 8.65 5.09
CA TYR A 43 -4.34 7.56 6.05
C TYR A 43 -4.83 8.04 7.43
N SER A 44 -4.25 9.14 7.93
CA SER A 44 -4.61 9.69 9.24
C SER A 44 -6.07 10.14 9.29
N GLU A 45 -6.59 10.72 8.21
CA GLU A 45 -7.99 11.15 8.13
C GLU A 45 -8.98 10.00 8.01
N ILE A 46 -8.62 8.96 7.25
CA ILE A 46 -9.39 7.72 7.16
C ILE A 46 -9.43 7.04 8.53
N LEU A 47 -8.29 6.94 9.22
CA LEU A 47 -8.19 6.34 10.54
C LEU A 47 -9.07 7.09 11.55
N LYS A 48 -9.01 8.42 11.57
CA LYS A 48 -9.90 9.28 12.36
C LYS A 48 -11.38 8.99 12.07
N SER A 49 -11.75 8.96 10.80
CA SER A 49 -13.13 8.74 10.37
C SER A 49 -13.64 7.33 10.70
N SER A 50 -12.74 6.35 10.79
CA SER A 50 -13.07 4.97 11.16
C SER A 50 -13.36 4.77 12.65
N GLY A 51 -12.94 5.73 13.51
CA GLY A 51 -13.00 5.58 14.96
C GLY A 51 -12.06 4.51 15.54
N LYS A 52 -11.14 3.96 14.73
CA LYS A 52 -10.19 2.90 15.14
C LYS A 52 -8.78 3.42 15.43
N GLU A 53 -8.65 4.67 15.86
CA GLU A 53 -7.34 5.23 16.23
C GLU A 53 -6.69 4.39 17.34
N SER A 54 -5.53 3.80 17.04
CA SER A 54 -4.72 3.09 18.01
C SER A 54 -3.28 3.60 17.96
N PRO A 55 -2.71 4.10 19.09
CA PRO A 55 -1.32 4.55 19.14
C PRO A 55 -0.32 3.44 18.82
N GLN A 56 -0.67 2.18 19.09
CA GLN A 56 0.26 1.06 19.14
C GLN A 56 0.68 0.52 17.76
N ASN A 57 -0.06 0.85 16.70
CA ASN A 57 0.22 0.40 15.32
C ASN A 57 0.74 1.49 14.39
N ASN A 58 0.85 2.74 14.85
CA ASN A 58 1.08 3.86 13.94
C ASN A 58 2.47 3.82 13.29
N ASP A 59 3.53 3.60 14.07
CA ASP A 59 4.92 3.58 13.54
C ASP A 59 5.14 2.47 12.50
N GLY A 60 4.53 1.30 12.73
CA GLY A 60 4.57 0.18 11.80
C GLY A 60 3.91 0.52 10.46
N VAL A 61 2.71 1.10 10.50
CA VAL A 61 2.00 1.52 9.28
C VAL A 61 2.79 2.63 8.56
N MET A 62 3.36 3.59 9.29
CA MET A 62 4.16 4.68 8.71
C MET A 62 5.38 4.18 7.93
N LYS A 63 6.06 3.13 8.42
CA LYS A 63 7.15 2.48 7.66
C LYS A 63 6.66 1.97 6.30
N TRP A 64 5.49 1.32 6.27
CA TRP A 64 4.94 0.76 5.04
C TRP A 64 4.38 1.83 4.11
N ILE A 65 3.85 2.93 4.65
CA ILE A 65 3.52 4.12 3.85
C ILE A 65 4.77 4.65 3.14
N ALA A 66 5.89 4.82 3.84
CA ALA A 66 7.15 5.27 3.22
C ALA A 66 7.66 4.29 2.15
N PHE A 67 7.48 2.98 2.35
CA PHE A 67 7.76 1.98 1.31
C PHE A 67 6.89 2.22 0.06
N THR A 68 5.59 2.50 0.23
CA THR A 68 4.69 2.74 -0.91
C THR A 68 4.93 4.06 -1.63
N GLU A 69 5.33 5.12 -0.92
CA GLU A 69 5.71 6.40 -1.53
C GLU A 69 6.97 6.24 -2.40
N SER A 70 7.94 5.46 -1.91
CA SER A 70 9.17 5.13 -2.65
C SER A 70 9.01 4.01 -3.69
N PHE A 71 7.83 3.42 -3.82
CA PHE A 71 7.62 2.33 -4.78
C PHE A 71 7.65 2.89 -6.21
N PRO A 72 8.48 2.33 -7.11
CA PRO A 72 8.65 2.85 -8.45
C PRO A 72 7.41 2.59 -9.31
N SER A 73 7.22 3.41 -10.33
CA SER A 73 6.24 3.16 -11.40
C SER A 73 6.89 2.49 -12.63
N ASP A 74 8.22 2.42 -12.68
CA ASP A 74 8.97 1.73 -13.73
C ASP A 74 9.00 0.21 -13.47
N SER A 75 8.62 -0.58 -14.47
CA SER A 75 8.51 -2.05 -14.37
C SER A 75 9.82 -2.75 -13.95
N LYS A 76 10.99 -2.23 -14.39
CA LYS A 76 12.29 -2.83 -14.05
C LYS A 76 12.65 -2.55 -12.60
N ALA A 77 12.45 -1.31 -12.14
CA ALA A 77 12.63 -0.92 -10.74
C ALA A 77 11.63 -1.61 -9.81
N CYS A 78 10.38 -1.82 -10.25
CA CYS A 78 9.38 -2.60 -9.50
C CYS A 78 9.88 -4.00 -9.19
N SER A 79 10.54 -4.66 -10.15
CA SER A 79 11.04 -6.03 -9.98
C SER A 79 12.06 -6.13 -8.83
N GLY A 80 12.96 -5.13 -8.70
CA GLY A 80 13.91 -5.07 -7.59
C GLY A 80 13.22 -4.88 -6.25
N ARG A 81 12.29 -3.93 -6.15
CA ARG A 81 11.53 -3.66 -4.92
C ARG A 81 10.63 -4.82 -4.51
N LEU A 82 10.06 -5.55 -5.47
CA LEU A 82 9.30 -6.77 -5.19
C LEU A 82 10.18 -7.89 -4.65
N SER A 83 11.42 -8.02 -5.14
CA SER A 83 12.39 -8.99 -4.60
C SER A 83 12.80 -8.65 -3.16
N GLU A 84 13.00 -7.37 -2.85
CA GLU A 84 13.26 -6.91 -1.47
C GLU A 84 12.07 -7.22 -0.56
N LEU A 85 10.85 -6.86 -1.00
CA LEU A 85 9.63 -7.17 -0.26
C LEU A 85 9.47 -8.68 -0.02
N ASN A 86 9.75 -9.49 -1.03
CA ASN A 86 9.70 -10.95 -0.91
C ASN A 86 10.67 -11.49 0.16
N ALA A 87 11.88 -10.94 0.24
CA ALA A 87 12.83 -11.32 1.29
C ALA A 87 12.34 -10.91 2.68
N ASP A 88 11.78 -9.70 2.82
CA ASP A 88 11.20 -9.20 4.07
C ASP A 88 10.01 -10.06 4.54
N LEU A 89 9.25 -10.63 3.60
CA LEU A 89 8.10 -11.50 3.84
C LEU A 89 8.48 -12.96 4.12
N ALA A 90 9.73 -13.37 3.91
CA ALA A 90 10.14 -14.77 4.06
C ALA A 90 9.88 -15.36 5.46
N GLN A 91 9.77 -14.52 6.49
CA GLN A 91 9.50 -14.90 7.88
C GLN A 91 8.22 -14.24 8.43
N LYS A 92 7.35 -13.71 7.56
CA LYS A 92 6.16 -12.95 7.96
C LYS A 92 4.96 -13.36 7.13
N SER A 93 3.85 -13.68 7.81
CA SER A 93 2.57 -13.90 7.14
C SER A 93 1.77 -12.61 6.95
N ILE A 94 2.02 -11.60 7.78
CA ILE A 94 1.44 -10.26 7.70
C ILE A 94 2.52 -9.21 8.01
N LEU A 95 2.37 -8.01 7.46
CA LEU A 95 3.39 -6.95 7.51
C LEU A 95 3.62 -6.38 8.91
N LEU A 96 2.58 -6.36 9.73
CA LEU A 96 2.64 -5.96 11.14
C LEU A 96 2.29 -7.14 12.02
N PHE A 97 3.14 -7.44 13.00
CA PHE A 97 2.94 -8.51 13.98
C PHE A 97 1.77 -8.16 14.91
N ASN A 98 0.54 -8.44 14.47
CA ASN A 98 -0.65 -8.33 15.30
C ASN A 98 -1.59 -9.54 15.12
N GLY A 99 -1.00 -10.74 15.06
CA GLY A 99 -1.73 -12.00 14.93
C GLY A 99 -1.82 -12.51 13.50
N PHE A 100 -3.00 -12.98 13.09
CA PHE A 100 -3.24 -13.64 11.80
C PHE A 100 -4.14 -12.84 10.85
N THR A 101 -4.52 -11.63 11.24
CA THR A 101 -5.44 -10.79 10.45
C THR A 101 -4.64 -9.72 9.71
N PRO A 102 -4.87 -9.51 8.41
CA PRO A 102 -4.25 -8.41 7.68
C PRO A 102 -4.52 -7.06 8.35
N SER A 103 -3.46 -6.28 8.49
CA SER A 103 -3.48 -4.91 9.02
C SER A 103 -3.65 -3.88 7.91
N GLU A 104 -3.74 -2.61 8.28
CA GLU A 104 -3.76 -1.47 7.37
C GLU A 104 -2.51 -1.45 6.47
N ALA A 105 -1.35 -1.86 7.00
CA ALA A 105 -0.12 -1.94 6.22
C ALA A 105 -0.24 -2.93 5.06
N ASP A 106 -0.84 -4.10 5.30
CA ASP A 106 -1.06 -5.14 4.28
C ASP A 106 -1.96 -4.61 3.16
N VAL A 107 -3.02 -3.89 3.53
CA VAL A 107 -3.95 -3.25 2.58
C VAL A 107 -3.24 -2.18 1.74
N ILE A 108 -2.46 -1.30 2.40
CA ILE A 108 -1.73 -0.21 1.74
C ILE A 108 -0.71 -0.78 0.75
N VAL A 109 0.15 -1.70 1.18
CA VAL A 109 1.18 -2.29 0.32
C VAL A 109 0.56 -3.05 -0.83
N PHE A 110 -0.46 -3.89 -0.57
CA PHE A 110 -1.17 -4.63 -1.62
C PHE A 110 -1.71 -3.70 -2.71
N SER A 111 -2.36 -2.59 -2.33
CA SER A 111 -2.96 -1.65 -3.28
C SER A 111 -1.94 -1.04 -4.24
N VAL A 112 -0.68 -0.87 -3.82
CA VAL A 112 0.38 -0.29 -4.63
C VAL A 112 1.09 -1.34 -5.48
N ILE A 113 1.38 -2.52 -4.93
CA ILE A 113 2.14 -3.54 -5.66
C ILE A 113 1.28 -4.34 -6.63
N HIS A 114 -0.05 -4.39 -6.42
CA HIS A 114 -0.97 -5.23 -7.19
C HIS A 114 -0.81 -5.05 -8.71
N GLY A 115 -0.77 -3.81 -9.20
CA GLY A 115 -0.60 -3.51 -10.62
C GLY A 115 0.75 -4.02 -11.18
N SER A 116 1.80 -4.01 -10.37
CA SER A 116 3.10 -4.56 -10.76
C SER A 116 3.11 -6.08 -10.76
N VAL A 117 2.45 -6.70 -9.78
CA VAL A 117 2.38 -8.17 -9.62
C VAL A 117 1.50 -8.81 -10.70
N ILE A 118 0.34 -8.23 -11.00
CA ILE A 118 -0.62 -8.83 -11.95
C ILE A 118 -0.01 -8.93 -13.35
N GLY A 119 0.81 -7.94 -13.74
CA GLY A 119 1.51 -7.90 -15.03
C GLY A 119 2.76 -8.78 -15.13
N LEU A 120 3.17 -9.47 -14.07
CA LEU A 120 4.31 -10.39 -14.12
C LEU A 120 3.97 -11.67 -14.88
N SER A 121 4.95 -12.20 -15.63
CA SER A 121 4.90 -13.56 -16.16
C SER A 121 4.98 -14.59 -15.04
N ASN A 122 4.45 -15.79 -15.27
CA ASN A 122 4.46 -16.87 -14.28
C ASN A 122 5.87 -17.18 -13.76
N THR A 123 6.87 -17.23 -14.65
CA THR A 123 8.29 -17.45 -14.27
C THR A 123 8.85 -16.36 -13.35
N LYS A 124 8.34 -15.12 -13.43
CA LYS A 124 8.73 -14.06 -12.50
C LYS A 124 7.98 -14.20 -11.16
N LYS A 125 6.71 -14.59 -11.18
CA LYS A 125 5.91 -14.85 -9.98
C LYS A 125 6.47 -16.00 -9.15
N GLU A 126 6.94 -17.08 -9.79
CA GLU A 126 7.62 -18.21 -9.14
C GLU A 126 8.86 -17.81 -8.33
N LYS A 127 9.51 -16.69 -8.67
CA LYS A 127 10.67 -16.14 -7.95
C LYS A 127 10.28 -15.27 -6.75
N LEU A 128 8.99 -15.01 -6.56
CA LEU A 128 8.44 -14.18 -5.49
C LEU A 128 7.46 -14.97 -4.60
N PRO A 129 7.83 -16.16 -4.08
CA PRO A 129 6.91 -17.07 -3.40
C PRO A 129 6.31 -16.55 -2.10
N HIS A 130 6.88 -15.49 -1.51
CA HIS A 130 6.39 -14.88 -0.27
C HIS A 130 5.49 -13.66 -0.54
N VAL A 131 5.52 -13.13 -1.76
CA VAL A 131 4.59 -12.07 -2.21
C VAL A 131 3.34 -12.67 -2.86
N MET A 132 3.46 -13.87 -3.47
CA MET A 132 2.35 -14.61 -4.09
C MET A 132 1.54 -15.36 -3.04
#